data_AF-A0A7C2PF45-F1
#
_entry.id   AF-A0A7C2PF45-F1
#
_cell.length_a   1.000
_cell.length_b   1.000
_cell.length_c   1.000
_cell.angle_alpha   90.00
_cell.angle_beta   90.00
_cell.angle_gamma   90.00
#
_symmetry.space_group_name_H-M   'P 1'
#
loop_
_entity.id
_entity.type
_entity.pdbx_description
1 polymer ?
#
loop_
_entity_poly.entity_id
_entity_poly.type
_entity_poly.pdbx_seq_one_letter_code
_entity_poly.pdbx_strand_id
1 'polypeptide(L)'
;MTISPKESNPVLDFVMNYQYPEFTMEKGLERVVAFGEVSHKCPTYERRVPPCTAGCPADEDIRGYHNILRGVEKFEDKWQAAFNRITEKNPFPAVMGRVCPAPCEGACNRQYLDETVGINAVEHAIGDYAIKQGLKFDKPQLSTGKHIAVVGSGPAGLSCAYHLTLKGHKVTLYEAFEKLGGMMRYGILEYRVPLEVLDAEIQRIVDLGIEVKTNVKIGRDISLEQLRKDHDAVFMGIGAQKGRDLPVPGGDNTPGVTNAIDFLQEYVAKGSSMPVGKKVIVIGDGDVAMDALRLALRRGCQDVTLVSGVSREDMKCSPSEFH
;
A
#
# COMPACT_ATOMS: atom_id res chain seq x y z
N MET A 1 24.14 -24.99 -47.84
CA MET A 1 24.94 -25.92 -47.03
C MET A 1 24.19 -27.23 -46.96
N THR A 2 24.67 -28.23 -47.69
CA THR A 2 24.09 -29.57 -47.79
C THR A 2 24.58 -30.38 -46.59
N ILE A 3 23.68 -30.79 -45.70
CA ILE A 3 24.01 -31.56 -44.51
C ILE A 3 24.28 -33.01 -44.95
N SER A 4 25.49 -33.51 -44.67
CA SER A 4 25.89 -34.90 -44.93
C SER A 4 25.19 -35.84 -43.94
N PRO A 5 24.40 -36.85 -44.37
CA PRO A 5 23.64 -37.72 -43.48
C PRO A 5 24.48 -38.73 -42.68
N LYS A 6 25.82 -38.64 -42.73
CA LYS A 6 26.74 -39.63 -42.12
C LYS A 6 27.44 -39.14 -40.86
N GLU A 7 27.22 -37.90 -40.46
CA GLU A 7 27.82 -37.35 -39.24
C GLU A 7 26.73 -37.25 -38.17
N SER A 8 26.79 -38.17 -37.21
CA SER A 8 25.94 -38.14 -36.03
C SER A 8 26.17 -36.84 -35.26
N ASN A 9 25.10 -36.29 -34.67
CA ASN A 9 25.20 -35.10 -33.83
C ASN A 9 26.02 -35.47 -32.57
N PRO A 10 27.16 -34.82 -32.30
CA PRO A 10 28.04 -35.16 -31.18
C PRO A 10 27.33 -35.13 -29.82
N VAL A 11 26.30 -34.28 -29.69
CA VAL A 11 25.48 -34.19 -28.48
C VAL A 11 24.58 -35.42 -28.34
N LEU A 12 24.00 -35.90 -29.44
CA LEU A 12 23.20 -37.13 -29.44
C LEU A 12 24.06 -38.36 -29.19
N ASP A 13 25.25 -38.45 -29.79
CA ASP A 13 26.19 -39.54 -29.53
C ASP A 13 26.65 -39.55 -28.07
N PHE A 14 26.90 -38.38 -27.48
CA PHE A 14 27.19 -38.27 -26.06
C PHE A 14 26.00 -38.77 -25.22
N VAL A 15 24.80 -38.25 -25.43
CA VAL A 15 23.61 -38.61 -24.62
C VAL A 15 23.26 -40.09 -24.74
N MET A 16 23.34 -40.66 -25.95
CA MET A 16 22.95 -42.05 -26.19
C MET A 16 23.99 -43.06 -25.69
N ASN A 17 25.26 -42.66 -25.57
CA ASN A 17 26.35 -43.54 -25.13
C ASN A 17 26.90 -43.18 -23.74
N TYR A 18 26.36 -42.15 -23.07
CA TYR A 18 26.80 -41.77 -21.73
C TYR A 18 26.37 -42.83 -20.73
N GLN A 19 27.34 -43.62 -20.28
CA GLN A 19 27.14 -44.50 -19.13
C GLN A 19 27.21 -43.65 -17.86
N TYR A 20 26.06 -43.50 -17.20
CA TYR A 20 26.05 -42.93 -15.87
C TYR A 20 26.95 -43.79 -14.96
N PRO A 21 27.84 -43.17 -14.18
CA PRO A 21 28.64 -43.92 -13.22
C PRO A 21 27.70 -44.64 -12.25
N GLU A 22 28.11 -45.83 -11.81
CA GLU A 22 27.36 -46.62 -10.84
C GLU A 22 27.09 -45.77 -9.59
N PHE A 23 25.82 -45.68 -9.20
CA PHE A 23 25.42 -44.91 -8.04
C PHE A 23 26.13 -45.48 -6.81
N THR A 24 27.01 -44.69 -6.22
CA THR A 24 27.68 -45.01 -4.96
C THR A 24 27.43 -43.87 -3.98
N MET A 25 27.06 -44.23 -2.75
CA MET A 25 26.73 -43.28 -1.68
C MET A 25 27.85 -42.28 -1.37
N GLU A 26 29.09 -42.59 -1.77
CA GLU A 26 30.28 -41.80 -1.47
C GLU A 26 30.66 -40.77 -2.54
N LYS A 27 30.14 -40.85 -3.77
CA LYS A 27 30.58 -40.01 -4.90
C LYS A 27 29.55 -39.01 -5.41
N GLY A 28 28.45 -38.80 -4.67
CA GLY A 28 27.53 -37.69 -4.91
C GLY A 28 28.13 -36.36 -4.46
N LEU A 29 29.08 -35.81 -5.22
CA LEU A 29 29.89 -34.62 -4.89
C LEU A 29 29.12 -33.29 -4.74
N GLU A 30 27.80 -33.26 -4.90
CA GLU A 30 27.02 -32.02 -4.82
C GLU A 30 25.84 -32.05 -3.83
N ARG A 31 25.86 -32.93 -2.84
CA ARG A 31 24.95 -32.77 -1.70
C ARG A 31 25.70 -32.70 -0.38
N VAL A 32 25.36 -31.67 0.38
CA VAL A 32 25.36 -31.73 1.85
C VAL A 32 24.46 -32.91 2.20
N VAL A 33 25.08 -34.06 2.32
CA VAL A 33 24.43 -35.25 2.85
C VAL A 33 24.44 -35.07 4.37
N ALA A 34 23.36 -34.53 4.92
CA ALA A 34 23.12 -34.58 6.35
C ALA A 34 22.71 -36.01 6.72
N PHE A 35 23.68 -36.94 6.78
CA PHE A 35 23.51 -38.19 7.50
C PHE A 35 24.22 -38.07 8.84
N GLY A 36 23.42 -38.10 9.91
CA GLY A 36 23.91 -38.10 11.30
C GLY A 36 23.39 -36.94 12.14
N GLU A 37 23.25 -37.19 13.44
CA GLU A 37 22.90 -36.18 14.47
C GLU A 37 24.02 -35.13 14.70
N VAL A 38 25.10 -35.18 13.93
CA VAL A 38 26.32 -34.40 14.13
C VAL A 38 26.77 -33.73 12.84
N SER A 39 26.86 -32.40 12.89
CA SER A 39 27.43 -31.55 11.85
C SER A 39 28.79 -31.02 12.31
N HIS A 40 29.83 -31.17 11.50
CA HIS A 40 31.14 -30.54 11.72
C HIS A 40 31.10 -29.02 11.47
N LYS A 41 30.01 -28.51 10.88
CA LYS A 41 29.76 -27.07 10.74
C LYS A 41 29.01 -26.58 11.96
N CYS A 42 29.56 -25.57 12.63
CA CYS A 42 28.86 -24.85 13.67
C CYS A 42 27.73 -24.03 13.02
N PRO A 43 26.45 -24.20 13.42
CA PRO A 43 25.37 -23.39 12.88
C PRO A 43 25.62 -21.91 13.22
N THR A 44 25.80 -21.09 12.20
CA THR A 44 25.87 -19.64 12.35
C THR A 44 24.49 -19.05 12.24
N TYR A 45 24.10 -18.23 13.21
CA TYR A 45 22.83 -17.52 13.15
C TYR A 45 22.92 -16.40 12.10
N GLU A 46 22.32 -16.61 10.93
CA GLU A 46 22.15 -15.55 9.94
C GLU A 46 20.89 -14.75 10.23
N ARG A 47 21.05 -13.46 10.53
CA ARG A 47 19.92 -12.53 10.58
C ARG A 47 19.44 -12.27 9.16
N ARG A 48 18.33 -12.91 8.78
CA ARG A 48 17.61 -12.62 7.53
C ARG A 48 16.36 -11.79 7.83
N VAL A 49 16.02 -10.90 6.90
CA VAL A 49 14.77 -10.14 6.95
C VAL A 49 13.61 -11.13 6.77
N PRO A 50 12.58 -11.11 7.64
CA PRO A 50 11.40 -11.93 7.45
C PRO A 50 10.76 -11.62 6.09
N PRO A 51 10.31 -12.63 5.32
CA PRO A 51 9.81 -12.39 3.97
C PRO A 51 8.54 -11.54 3.95
N CYS A 52 7.73 -11.58 5.01
CA CYS A 52 6.60 -10.66 5.17
C CYS A 52 7.05 -9.19 5.26
N THR A 53 8.10 -8.87 6.03
CA THR A 53 8.70 -7.53 6.09
C THR A 53 9.28 -7.14 4.74
N ALA A 54 10.02 -8.04 4.09
CA ALA A 54 10.57 -7.78 2.76
C ALA A 54 9.48 -7.55 1.69
N GLY A 55 8.32 -8.20 1.84
CA GLY A 55 7.15 -8.02 0.98
C GLY A 55 6.30 -6.79 1.31
N CYS A 56 6.57 -6.10 2.44
CA CYS A 56 5.85 -4.89 2.83
C CYS A 56 6.53 -3.65 2.23
N PRO A 57 5.85 -2.85 1.39
CA PRO A 57 6.44 -1.63 0.81
C PRO A 57 6.83 -0.58 1.86
N ALA A 58 6.16 -0.59 3.01
CA ALA A 58 6.49 0.31 4.13
C ALA A 58 7.65 -0.22 5.00
N ASP A 59 8.13 -1.45 4.76
CA ASP A 59 9.19 -2.10 5.54
C ASP A 59 8.84 -2.19 7.04
N GLU A 60 7.59 -2.57 7.34
CA GLU A 60 7.10 -2.76 8.70
C GLU A 60 7.76 -3.96 9.41
N ASP A 61 8.02 -3.81 10.71
CA ASP A 61 8.46 -4.92 11.57
C ASP A 61 7.28 -5.82 11.96
N ILE A 62 6.74 -6.52 10.96
CA ILE A 62 5.60 -7.44 11.06
C ILE A 62 5.85 -8.50 12.12
N ARG A 63 7.01 -9.15 12.06
CA ARG A 63 7.37 -10.16 13.06
C ARG A 63 7.44 -9.56 14.46
N GLY A 64 7.96 -8.35 14.61
CA GLY A 64 8.06 -7.64 15.88
C GLY A 64 6.71 -7.40 16.53
N TYR A 65 5.79 -6.71 15.86
CA TYR A 65 4.49 -6.43 16.46
C TYR A 65 3.67 -7.71 16.72
N HIS A 66 3.81 -8.75 15.90
CA HIS A 66 3.21 -10.06 16.22
C HIS A 66 3.85 -10.73 17.44
N ASN A 67 5.16 -10.63 17.63
CA ASN A 67 5.86 -11.16 18.80
C ASN A 67 5.45 -10.43 20.08
N ILE A 68 5.26 -9.11 20.01
CA ILE A 68 4.72 -8.31 21.11
C ILE A 68 3.31 -8.78 21.48
N LEU A 69 2.40 -8.85 20.51
CA LEU A 69 1.00 -9.23 20.77
C LEU A 69 0.84 -10.66 21.32
N ARG A 70 1.73 -11.57 20.89
CA ARG A 70 1.82 -12.96 21.38
C ARG A 70 2.55 -13.10 22.72
N GLY A 71 3.15 -12.03 23.25
CA GLY A 71 3.88 -12.05 24.52
C GLY A 71 5.25 -12.74 24.45
N VAL A 72 5.80 -12.92 23.24
CA VAL A 72 7.20 -13.34 23.05
C VAL A 72 8.14 -12.22 23.47
N GLU A 73 7.85 -10.99 23.01
CA GLU A 73 8.47 -9.78 23.54
C GLU A 73 7.56 -9.24 24.66
N LYS A 74 8.12 -9.06 25.87
CA LYS A 74 7.36 -8.68 27.06
C LYS A 74 7.32 -7.17 27.23
N PHE A 75 6.11 -6.62 27.27
CA PHE A 75 5.79 -5.22 27.56
C PHE A 75 4.65 -5.16 28.59
N GLU A 76 4.58 -4.09 29.37
CA GLU A 76 3.47 -3.87 30.31
C GLU A 76 2.13 -3.74 29.57
N ASP A 77 2.09 -2.90 28.54
CA ASP A 77 0.99 -2.83 27.58
C ASP A 77 1.46 -3.27 26.20
N LYS A 78 1.12 -4.52 25.85
CA LYS A 78 1.46 -5.11 24.56
C LYS A 78 0.78 -4.43 23.37
N TRP A 79 -0.40 -3.85 23.55
CA TRP A 79 -1.13 -3.21 22.44
C TRP A 79 -0.55 -1.84 22.12
N GLN A 80 -0.26 -1.04 23.15
CA GLN A 80 0.49 0.20 22.98
C GLN A 80 1.87 -0.07 22.36
N ALA A 81 2.60 -1.09 22.83
CA ALA A 81 3.91 -1.44 22.29
C ALA A 81 3.83 -1.90 20.82
N ALA A 82 2.81 -2.68 20.45
CA ALA A 82 2.59 -3.08 19.06
C ALA A 82 2.22 -1.88 18.17
N PHE A 83 1.40 -0.96 18.66
CA PHE A 83 1.09 0.31 17.99
C PHE A 83 2.34 1.15 17.76
N ASN A 84 3.19 1.31 18.78
CA ASN A 84 4.45 2.03 18.64
C ASN A 84 5.34 1.37 17.59
N ARG A 85 5.45 0.03 17.61
CA ARG A 85 6.28 -0.72 16.65
C ARG A 85 5.81 -0.55 15.20
N ILE A 86 4.52 -0.66 14.92
CA ILE A 86 4.01 -0.53 13.55
C ILE A 86 4.15 0.92 13.03
N THR A 87 3.92 1.89 13.92
CA THR A 87 3.97 3.32 13.56
C THR A 87 5.38 3.89 13.45
N GLU A 88 6.43 3.11 13.76
CA GLU A 88 7.81 3.43 13.35
C GLU A 88 7.94 3.60 11.83
N LYS A 89 7.07 2.94 11.06
CA LYS A 89 7.09 2.92 9.59
C LYS A 89 5.80 3.46 8.98
N ASN A 90 4.66 2.96 9.44
CA ASN A 90 3.35 3.25 8.89
C ASN A 90 2.48 4.03 9.91
N PRO A 91 2.22 5.33 9.70
CA PRO A 91 1.41 6.13 10.63
C PRO A 91 -0.11 5.89 10.48
N PHE A 92 -0.54 4.98 9.61
CA PHE A 92 -1.95 4.72 9.29
C PHE A 92 -2.37 3.24 9.45
N PRO A 93 -2.07 2.57 10.58
CA PRO A 93 -2.42 1.15 10.73
C PRO A 93 -3.93 0.87 10.60
N ALA A 94 -4.81 1.80 11.01
CA ALA A 94 -6.26 1.56 10.89
C ALA A 94 -6.75 1.68 9.44
N VAL A 95 -6.24 2.66 8.68
CA VAL A 95 -6.59 2.83 7.26
C VAL A 95 -5.93 1.75 6.41
N MET A 96 -4.62 1.52 6.54
CA MET A 96 -3.89 0.50 5.77
C MET A 96 -4.37 -0.91 6.09
N GLY A 97 -4.74 -1.19 7.34
CA GLY A 97 -5.42 -2.42 7.75
C GLY A 97 -6.74 -2.71 7.01
N ARG A 98 -7.34 -1.71 6.34
CA ARG A 98 -8.60 -1.86 5.58
C ARG A 98 -8.41 -1.90 4.06
N VAL A 99 -7.38 -1.24 3.54
CA VAL A 99 -7.25 -0.99 2.09
C VAL A 99 -5.96 -1.54 1.47
N CYS A 100 -4.99 -1.95 2.29
CA CYS A 100 -3.77 -2.54 1.79
C CYS A 100 -4.08 -3.87 1.09
N PRO A 101 -3.54 -4.13 -0.12
CA PRO A 101 -3.70 -5.42 -0.79
C PRO A 101 -2.85 -6.54 -0.16
N ALA A 102 -2.26 -6.30 1.02
CA ALA A 102 -1.50 -7.23 1.82
C ALA A 102 -0.41 -8.04 1.06
N PRO A 103 0.48 -7.39 0.28
CA PRO A 103 1.54 -8.12 -0.45
C PRO A 103 2.48 -8.89 0.50
N CYS A 104 2.60 -8.45 1.75
CA CYS A 104 3.33 -9.13 2.81
C CYS A 104 2.77 -10.53 3.13
N GLU A 105 1.47 -10.76 2.95
CA GLU A 105 0.84 -12.08 3.12
C GLU A 105 1.20 -13.00 1.95
N GLY A 106 1.24 -12.49 0.72
CA GLY A 106 1.70 -13.24 -0.46
C GLY A 106 3.17 -13.67 -0.36
N ALA A 107 3.99 -12.99 0.45
CA ALA A 107 5.36 -13.38 0.75
C ALA A 107 5.49 -14.30 1.99
N CYS A 108 4.40 -14.60 2.70
CA CYS A 108 4.46 -15.32 3.97
C CYS A 108 4.91 -16.77 3.78
N ASN A 109 5.93 -17.22 4.54
CA ASN A 109 6.38 -18.63 4.51
C ASN A 109 5.28 -19.64 4.85
N ARG A 110 4.26 -19.22 5.61
CA ARG A 110 3.18 -20.10 6.08
C ARG A 110 2.25 -20.55 4.95
N GLN A 111 2.22 -19.83 3.82
CA GLN A 111 1.46 -20.21 2.63
C GLN A 111 1.81 -21.60 2.09
N TYR A 112 3.03 -22.09 2.37
CA TYR A 112 3.50 -23.42 1.94
C TYR A 112 3.15 -24.54 2.92
N LEU A 113 2.50 -24.21 4.05
CA LEU A 113 2.07 -25.17 5.06
C LEU A 113 0.54 -25.31 5.07
N ASP A 114 -0.16 -24.21 5.38
CA ASP A 114 -1.62 -24.16 5.46
C ASP A 114 -2.15 -22.86 4.82
N GLU A 115 -2.08 -21.74 5.53
CA GLU A 115 -2.58 -20.44 5.11
C GLU A 115 -1.61 -19.31 5.49
N THR A 116 -1.77 -18.16 4.84
CA THR A 116 -1.02 -16.96 5.22
C THR A 116 -1.45 -16.48 6.59
N VAL A 117 -0.53 -15.85 7.32
CA VAL A 117 -0.92 -15.14 8.55
C VAL A 117 -1.76 -13.93 8.14
N GLY A 118 -2.89 -13.69 8.80
CA GLY A 118 -3.71 -12.48 8.62
C GLY A 118 -3.01 -11.24 9.18
N ILE A 119 -1.92 -10.83 8.53
CA ILE A 119 -1.07 -9.69 8.87
C ILE A 119 -1.90 -8.40 8.79
N ASN A 120 -2.65 -8.23 7.70
CA ASN A 120 -3.45 -7.03 7.47
C ASN A 120 -4.58 -6.90 8.51
N ALA A 121 -5.21 -8.01 8.91
CA ALA A 121 -6.22 -8.02 9.96
C ALA A 121 -5.64 -7.67 11.35
N VAL A 122 -4.39 -8.05 11.63
CA VAL A 122 -3.71 -7.67 12.88
C VAL A 122 -3.34 -6.19 12.86
N GLU A 123 -2.83 -5.68 11.75
CA GLU A 123 -2.57 -4.25 11.55
C GLU A 123 -3.85 -3.42 11.76
N HIS A 124 -4.97 -3.85 11.18
CA HIS A 124 -6.29 -3.26 11.40
C HIS A 124 -6.66 -3.26 12.89
N ALA A 125 -6.54 -4.40 13.57
CA ALA A 125 -6.87 -4.51 14.99
C ALA A 125 -6.02 -3.59 15.88
N ILE A 126 -4.72 -3.43 15.57
CA ILE A 126 -3.81 -2.51 16.28
C ILE A 126 -4.29 -1.07 16.08
N GLY A 127 -4.59 -0.67 14.84
CA GLY A 127 -5.07 0.68 14.52
C GLY A 127 -6.39 1.03 15.19
N ASP A 128 -7.37 0.11 15.15
CA ASP A 128 -8.68 0.30 15.79
C ASP A 128 -8.56 0.37 17.31
N TYR A 129 -7.69 -0.45 17.92
CA TYR A 129 -7.37 -0.35 19.34
C TYR A 129 -6.80 1.02 19.66
N ALA A 130 -5.84 1.51 18.86
CA ALA A 130 -5.18 2.79 19.10
C ALA A 130 -6.15 3.98 19.02
N ILE A 131 -7.12 3.93 18.10
CA ILE A 131 -8.20 4.92 18.01
C ILE A 131 -9.10 4.84 19.24
N LYS A 132 -9.55 3.64 19.61
CA LYS A 132 -10.46 3.43 20.75
C LYS A 132 -9.86 3.87 22.09
N GLN A 133 -8.57 3.65 22.29
CA GLN A 133 -7.86 4.06 23.52
C GLN A 133 -7.35 5.51 23.46
N GLY A 134 -7.50 6.21 22.33
CA GLY A 134 -7.00 7.57 22.17
C GLY A 134 -5.48 7.67 22.28
N LEU A 135 -4.75 6.66 21.78
CA LEU A 135 -3.29 6.63 21.82
C LEU A 135 -2.71 7.78 21.00
N LYS A 136 -1.63 8.37 21.50
CA LYS A 136 -0.96 9.53 20.91
C LYS A 136 0.48 9.19 20.55
N PHE A 137 1.03 9.94 19.62
CA PHE A 137 2.46 9.90 19.34
C PHE A 137 3.22 10.77 20.33
N ASP A 138 4.44 10.33 20.65
CA ASP A 138 5.36 11.13 21.44
C ASP A 138 5.81 12.35 20.62
N LYS A 139 5.77 13.52 21.25
CA LYS A 139 6.25 14.75 20.62
C LYS A 139 7.77 14.70 20.45
N PRO A 140 8.33 15.30 19.38
CA PRO A 140 9.77 15.35 19.20
C PRO A 140 10.43 16.09 20.36
N GLN A 141 11.49 15.50 20.92
CA GLN A 141 12.22 16.08 22.05
C GLN A 141 13.25 17.13 21.60
N LEU A 142 13.69 17.07 20.35
CA LEU A 142 14.72 17.93 19.79
C LEU A 142 14.17 18.71 18.61
N SER A 143 14.59 19.98 18.49
CA SER A 143 14.33 20.80 17.31
C SER A 143 15.60 20.93 16.49
N THR A 144 15.46 20.72 15.19
CA THR A 144 16.54 20.94 14.21
C THR A 144 16.67 22.40 13.79
N GLY A 145 15.69 23.25 14.14
CA GLY A 145 15.60 24.63 13.66
C GLY A 145 15.21 24.76 12.18
N LYS A 146 14.98 23.64 11.48
CA LYS A 146 14.60 23.62 10.05
C LYS A 146 13.09 23.63 9.88
N HIS A 147 12.62 24.38 8.87
CA HIS A 147 11.20 24.51 8.54
C HIS A 147 10.94 23.98 7.12
N ILE A 148 10.05 22.98 7.01
CA ILE A 148 9.77 22.26 5.77
C ILE A 148 8.31 22.49 5.36
N ALA A 149 8.09 22.83 4.09
CA ALA A 149 6.76 22.81 3.48
C ALA A 149 6.44 21.43 2.91
N VAL A 150 5.26 20.91 3.22
CA VAL A 150 4.71 19.69 2.61
C VAL A 150 3.47 20.09 1.82
N VAL A 151 3.47 19.84 0.51
CA VAL A 151 2.38 20.22 -0.38
C VAL A 151 1.55 18.98 -0.76
N GLY A 152 0.28 18.98 -0.40
CA GLY A 152 -0.66 17.87 -0.54
C GLY A 152 -0.73 17.03 0.73
N SER A 153 -1.95 16.78 1.22
CA SER A 153 -2.23 16.02 2.46
C SER A 153 -2.70 14.58 2.20
N GLY A 154 -2.31 14.00 1.08
CA GLY A 154 -2.51 12.57 0.83
C GLY A 154 -1.60 11.68 1.72
N PRO A 155 -1.64 10.35 1.53
CA PRO A 155 -0.81 9.41 2.29
C PRO A 155 0.67 9.79 2.33
N ALA A 156 1.22 10.15 1.17
CA ALA A 156 2.63 10.53 1.03
C ALA A 156 2.97 11.81 1.81
N GLY A 157 2.13 12.84 1.71
CA GLY A 157 2.34 14.11 2.40
C GLY A 157 2.21 13.99 3.91
N LEU A 158 1.16 13.33 4.39
CA LEU A 158 0.98 13.11 5.82
C LEU A 158 2.05 12.20 6.43
N SER A 159 2.47 11.13 5.73
CA SER A 159 3.57 10.28 6.17
C SER A 159 4.90 11.04 6.20
N CYS A 160 5.17 11.87 5.19
CA CYS A 160 6.33 12.75 5.16
C CYS A 160 6.32 13.73 6.35
N ALA A 161 5.17 14.40 6.58
CA ALA A 161 5.01 15.34 7.67
C ALA A 161 5.18 14.67 9.04
N TYR A 162 4.62 13.47 9.23
CA TYR A 162 4.81 12.65 10.42
C TYR A 162 6.30 12.37 10.69
N HIS A 163 7.00 11.77 9.73
CA HIS A 163 8.40 11.38 9.89
C HIS A 163 9.34 12.58 10.04
N LEU A 164 9.09 13.69 9.34
CA LEU A 164 9.87 14.92 9.50
C LEU A 164 9.66 15.57 10.87
N THR A 165 8.42 15.55 11.37
CA THR A 165 8.11 16.11 12.69
C THR A 165 8.77 15.28 13.79
N LEU A 166 8.74 13.94 13.71
CA LEU A 166 9.45 13.07 14.66
C LEU A 166 10.98 13.28 14.65
N LYS A 167 11.54 13.67 13.50
CA LYS A 167 12.97 14.05 13.37
C LYS A 167 13.27 15.46 13.90
N GLY A 168 12.28 16.20 14.39
CA GLY A 168 12.46 17.52 14.98
C GLY A 168 12.43 18.68 13.99
N HIS A 169 11.89 18.48 12.78
CA HIS A 169 11.66 19.57 11.83
C HIS A 169 10.31 20.24 12.13
N LYS A 170 10.24 21.56 11.95
CA LYS A 170 8.96 22.26 11.88
C LYS A 170 8.35 21.97 10.52
N VAL A 171 7.06 21.60 10.47
CA VAL A 171 6.37 21.27 9.22
C VAL A 171 5.14 22.15 9.06
N THR A 172 4.98 22.74 7.87
CA THR A 172 3.72 23.32 7.41
C THR A 172 3.15 22.50 6.25
N LEU A 173 1.96 21.95 6.44
CA LEU A 173 1.22 21.15 5.48
C LEU A 173 0.22 22.03 4.73
N TYR A 174 0.36 22.10 3.41
CA TYR A 174 -0.53 22.85 2.51
C TYR A 174 -1.46 21.87 1.78
N GLU A 175 -2.76 22.11 1.86
CA GLU A 175 -3.79 21.30 1.20
C GLU A 175 -4.70 22.21 0.35
N ALA A 176 -4.98 21.78 -0.88
CA ALA A 176 -5.81 22.52 -1.81
C ALA A 176 -7.31 22.41 -1.48
N PHE A 177 -7.73 21.30 -0.88
CA PHE A 177 -9.11 21.06 -0.44
C PHE A 177 -9.35 21.52 1.01
N GLU A 178 -10.62 21.48 1.42
CA GLU A 178 -11.04 21.86 2.78
C GLU A 178 -10.54 20.89 3.86
N LYS A 179 -10.50 19.58 3.54
CA LYS A 179 -10.14 18.52 4.49
C LYS A 179 -8.89 17.76 4.04
N LEU A 180 -8.16 17.26 5.03
CA LEU A 180 -6.94 16.48 4.80
C LEU A 180 -7.25 15.03 4.39
N GLY A 181 -6.29 14.34 3.80
CA GLY A 181 -6.34 12.88 3.54
C GLY A 181 -6.18 12.51 2.06
N GLY A 182 -6.24 13.49 1.14
CA GLY A 182 -6.08 13.28 -0.29
C GLY A 182 -6.95 12.13 -0.81
N MET A 183 -6.37 11.22 -1.60
CA MET A 183 -7.11 10.09 -2.18
C MET A 183 -7.70 9.12 -1.13
N MET A 184 -7.19 9.06 0.10
CA MET A 184 -7.84 8.26 1.16
C MET A 184 -9.21 8.81 1.55
N ARG A 185 -9.43 10.12 1.38
CA ARG A 185 -10.74 10.76 1.60
C ARG A 185 -11.55 10.87 0.32
N TYR A 186 -10.89 11.32 -0.75
CA TYR A 186 -11.56 11.77 -1.97
C TYR A 186 -11.62 10.69 -3.07
N GLY A 187 -10.94 9.56 -2.88
CA GLY A 187 -10.94 8.43 -3.83
C GLY A 187 -11.44 7.13 -3.21
N ILE A 188 -11.13 6.87 -1.94
CA ILE A 188 -11.60 5.68 -1.21
C ILE A 188 -12.92 6.02 -0.52
N LEU A 189 -13.93 5.19 -0.77
CA LEU A 189 -15.28 5.40 -0.25
C LEU A 189 -15.44 4.95 1.21
N GLU A 190 -16.39 5.58 1.91
CA GLU A 190 -16.64 5.42 3.36
C GLU A 190 -16.93 3.97 3.80
N TYR A 191 -17.45 3.12 2.91
CA TYR A 191 -17.70 1.72 3.23
C TYR A 191 -16.41 0.88 3.32
N ARG A 192 -15.31 1.35 2.72
CA ARG A 192 -13.98 0.71 2.87
C ARG A 192 -13.24 1.32 4.06
N VAL A 193 -13.24 2.64 4.15
CA VAL A 193 -12.57 3.38 5.22
C VAL A 193 -13.55 4.40 5.79
N PRO A 194 -14.10 4.15 7.00
CA PRO A 194 -14.97 5.11 7.65
C PRO A 194 -14.24 6.45 7.87
N LEU A 195 -14.94 7.56 7.62
CA LEU A 195 -14.31 8.89 7.68
C LEU A 195 -13.82 9.23 9.09
N GLU A 196 -14.51 8.75 10.11
CA GLU A 196 -14.11 8.91 11.51
C GLU A 196 -12.79 8.19 11.84
N VAL A 197 -12.52 7.05 11.20
CA VAL A 197 -11.25 6.31 11.34
C VAL A 197 -10.14 7.11 10.68
N LEU A 198 -10.37 7.58 9.46
CA LEU A 198 -9.41 8.42 8.73
C LEU A 198 -9.10 9.72 9.49
N ASP A 199 -10.14 10.41 9.96
CA ASP A 199 -10.01 11.66 10.72
C ASP A 199 -9.22 11.44 12.01
N ALA A 200 -9.45 10.32 12.72
CA ALA A 200 -8.73 10.00 13.95
C ALA A 200 -7.22 9.79 13.72
N GLU A 201 -6.82 9.07 12.67
CA GLU A 201 -5.40 8.86 12.36
C GLU A 201 -4.72 10.14 11.87
N ILE A 202 -5.40 10.91 11.01
CA ILE A 202 -4.90 12.22 10.55
C ILE A 202 -4.72 13.15 11.75
N GLN A 203 -5.70 13.24 12.65
CA GLN A 203 -5.63 14.13 13.80
C GLN A 203 -4.47 13.75 14.72
N ARG A 204 -4.23 12.45 14.93
CA ARG A 204 -3.08 11.96 15.71
C ARG A 204 -1.75 12.45 15.14
N ILE A 205 -1.62 12.50 13.81
CA ILE A 205 -0.43 13.04 13.13
C ILE A 205 -0.35 14.56 13.32
N VAL A 206 -1.45 15.28 13.11
CA VAL A 206 -1.50 16.75 13.25
C VAL A 206 -1.15 17.19 14.69
N ASP A 207 -1.58 16.44 15.69
CA ASP A 207 -1.33 16.67 17.12
C ASP A 207 0.16 16.68 17.52
N LEU A 208 1.06 16.20 16.64
CA LEU A 208 2.51 16.37 16.77
C LEU A 208 2.97 17.83 16.66
N GLY A 209 2.09 18.75 16.26
CA GLY A 209 2.37 20.18 16.12
C GLY A 209 2.59 20.61 14.67
N ILE A 210 2.03 19.88 13.71
CA ILE A 210 2.09 20.24 12.29
C ILE A 210 1.18 21.44 12.04
N GLU A 211 1.71 22.49 11.43
CA GLU A 211 0.90 23.64 10.99
C GLU A 211 0.13 23.25 9.72
N VAL A 212 -1.20 23.38 9.73
CA VAL A 212 -2.05 22.97 8.61
C VAL A 212 -2.68 24.20 7.94
N LYS A 213 -2.56 24.27 6.61
CA LYS A 213 -3.19 25.29 5.76
C LYS A 213 -4.03 24.61 4.68
N THR A 214 -5.33 24.53 4.90
CA THR A 214 -6.31 23.99 3.92
C THR A 214 -6.83 25.10 3.00
N ASN A 215 -7.47 24.72 1.90
CA ASN A 215 -7.95 25.65 0.86
C ASN A 215 -6.83 26.52 0.25
N VAL A 216 -5.60 26.01 0.19
CA VAL A 216 -4.44 26.69 -0.39
C VAL A 216 -3.88 25.87 -1.54
N LYS A 217 -4.08 26.36 -2.77
CA LYS A 217 -3.56 25.73 -3.99
C LYS A 217 -2.24 26.36 -4.41
N ILE A 218 -1.16 25.60 -4.26
CA ILE A 218 0.17 26.01 -4.71
C ILE A 218 0.19 26.16 -6.25
N GLY A 219 0.77 27.25 -6.72
CA GLY A 219 0.74 27.69 -8.11
C GLY A 219 -0.42 28.65 -8.45
N ARG A 220 -1.43 28.77 -7.58
CA ARG A 220 -2.53 29.73 -7.71
C ARG A 220 -2.50 30.76 -6.58
N ASP A 221 -2.56 30.30 -5.33
CA ASP A 221 -2.68 31.15 -4.15
C ASP A 221 -1.31 31.51 -3.58
N ILE A 222 -0.34 30.58 -3.68
CA ILE A 222 1.07 30.77 -3.29
C ILE A 222 1.95 30.21 -4.40
N SER A 223 2.97 30.95 -4.85
CA SER A 223 3.91 30.46 -5.85
C SER A 223 4.91 29.45 -5.27
N LEU A 224 5.43 28.56 -6.11
CA LEU A 224 6.48 27.62 -5.69
C LEU A 224 7.78 28.35 -5.28
N GLU A 225 8.06 29.49 -5.91
CA GLU A 225 9.21 30.33 -5.57
C GLU A 225 9.10 30.92 -4.17
N GLN A 226 7.90 31.38 -3.80
CA GLN A 226 7.63 31.87 -2.45
C GLN A 226 7.82 30.75 -1.42
N LEU A 227 7.29 29.54 -1.68
CA LEU A 227 7.52 28.39 -0.78
C LEU A 227 9.00 28.08 -0.58
N ARG A 228 9.79 28.08 -1.67
CA ARG A 228 11.25 27.84 -1.62
C ARG A 228 12.02 28.93 -0.88
N LYS A 229 11.50 30.14 -0.84
CA LYS A 229 12.08 31.26 -0.09
C LYS A 229 11.77 31.16 1.41
N ASP A 230 10.55 30.74 1.74
CA ASP A 230 10.05 30.74 3.12
C ASP A 230 10.41 29.47 3.91
N HIS A 231 10.84 28.39 3.25
CA HIS A 231 11.12 27.11 3.87
C HIS A 231 12.49 26.58 3.44
N ASP A 232 13.16 25.84 4.32
CA ASP A 232 14.45 25.20 4.03
C ASP A 232 14.33 24.08 2.98
N ALA A 233 13.16 23.44 2.91
CA ALA A 233 12.86 22.40 1.94
C ALA A 233 11.36 22.35 1.61
N VAL A 234 11.04 21.78 0.45
CA VAL A 234 9.66 21.59 -0.02
C VAL A 234 9.49 20.14 -0.49
N PHE A 235 8.51 19.44 0.07
CA PHE A 235 8.06 18.13 -0.41
C PHE A 235 6.78 18.28 -1.23
N MET A 236 6.74 17.67 -2.41
CA MET A 236 5.58 17.69 -3.32
C MET A 236 4.88 16.33 -3.31
N GLY A 237 3.77 16.24 -2.58
CA GLY A 237 2.91 15.07 -2.44
C GLY A 237 1.51 15.25 -3.00
N ILE A 238 1.38 16.01 -4.10
CA ILE A 238 0.06 16.41 -4.66
C ILE A 238 -0.72 15.27 -5.33
N GLY A 239 -0.05 14.16 -5.67
CA GLY A 239 -0.67 13.01 -6.32
C GLY A 239 -1.18 13.28 -7.74
N ALA A 240 -1.83 12.28 -8.34
CA ALA A 240 -2.45 12.37 -9.65
C ALA A 240 -3.95 12.72 -9.49
N GLN A 241 -4.28 14.00 -9.66
CA GLN A 241 -5.63 14.51 -9.41
C GLN A 241 -6.57 14.38 -10.61
N LYS A 242 -6.02 14.35 -11.84
CA LYS A 242 -6.82 14.31 -13.07
C LYS A 242 -7.02 12.87 -13.54
N GLY A 243 -8.27 12.52 -13.83
CA GLY A 243 -8.60 11.27 -14.49
C GLY A 243 -8.21 11.23 -15.96
N ARG A 244 -8.22 10.03 -16.55
CA ARG A 244 -8.01 9.84 -17.99
C ARG A 244 -9.34 9.83 -18.73
N ASP A 245 -9.50 10.74 -19.66
CA ASP A 245 -10.67 10.84 -20.51
C ASP A 245 -10.62 9.78 -21.62
N LEU A 246 -11.79 9.35 -22.11
CA LEU A 246 -11.87 8.44 -23.23
C LEU A 246 -11.59 9.22 -24.53
N PRO A 247 -10.74 8.70 -25.44
CA PRO A 247 -10.41 9.38 -26.69
C PRO A 247 -11.54 9.23 -27.74
N VAL A 248 -12.77 9.56 -27.35
CA VAL A 248 -13.97 9.51 -28.19
C VAL A 248 -14.41 10.94 -28.49
N PRO A 249 -14.40 11.37 -29.77
CA PRO A 249 -14.82 12.72 -30.14
C PRO A 249 -16.22 13.05 -29.60
N GLY A 250 -16.33 14.17 -28.88
CA GLY A 250 -17.59 14.64 -28.27
C GLY A 250 -17.94 14.03 -26.91
N GLY A 251 -17.16 13.08 -26.40
CA GLY A 251 -17.43 12.40 -25.11
C GLY A 251 -17.50 13.36 -23.92
N ASP A 252 -16.57 14.29 -23.81
CA ASP A 252 -16.40 15.17 -22.64
C ASP A 252 -17.60 16.10 -22.37
N ASN A 253 -18.38 16.41 -23.41
CA ASN A 253 -19.56 17.28 -23.31
C ASN A 253 -20.89 16.49 -23.38
N THR A 254 -20.82 15.16 -23.31
CA THR A 254 -22.01 14.32 -23.39
C THR A 254 -22.65 14.18 -22.01
N PRO A 255 -23.94 14.55 -21.84
CA PRO A 255 -24.63 14.37 -20.56
C PRO A 255 -24.59 12.92 -20.09
N GLY A 256 -24.21 12.71 -18.82
CA GLY A 256 -24.10 11.38 -18.22
C GLY A 256 -22.74 10.69 -18.43
N VAL A 257 -21.80 11.31 -19.14
CA VAL A 257 -20.40 10.88 -19.20
C VAL A 257 -19.59 11.66 -18.17
N THR A 258 -18.84 10.96 -17.32
CA THR A 258 -17.96 11.55 -16.32
C THR A 258 -16.75 10.66 -16.10
N ASN A 259 -15.63 11.25 -15.67
CA ASN A 259 -14.50 10.46 -15.18
C ASN A 259 -14.85 9.79 -13.85
N ALA A 260 -14.28 8.61 -13.58
CA ALA A 260 -14.47 7.91 -12.32
C ALA A 260 -13.95 8.70 -11.11
N ILE A 261 -12.84 9.44 -11.24
CA ILE A 261 -12.34 10.29 -10.14
C ILE A 261 -13.35 11.39 -9.82
N ASP A 262 -13.85 12.09 -10.84
CA ASP A 262 -14.83 13.16 -10.65
C ASP A 262 -16.15 12.63 -10.07
N PHE A 263 -16.59 11.44 -10.51
CA PHE A 263 -17.77 10.76 -10.00
C PHE A 263 -17.64 10.40 -8.50
N LEU A 264 -16.48 9.86 -8.10
CA LEU A 264 -16.20 9.52 -6.69
C LEU A 264 -16.11 10.79 -5.83
N GLN A 265 -15.43 11.84 -6.33
CA GLN A 265 -15.34 13.12 -5.63
C GLN A 265 -16.69 13.82 -5.50
N GLU A 266 -17.53 13.77 -6.54
CA GLU A 266 -18.88 14.30 -6.50
C GLU A 266 -19.72 13.59 -5.44
N TYR A 267 -19.56 12.27 -5.29
CA TYR A 267 -20.19 11.54 -4.19
C TYR A 267 -19.67 11.97 -2.83
N VAL A 268 -18.37 12.17 -2.66
CA VAL A 268 -17.82 12.67 -1.38
C VAL A 268 -18.40 14.04 -1.03
N ALA A 269 -18.64 14.90 -2.04
CA ALA A 269 -19.22 16.23 -1.83
C ALA A 269 -20.75 16.22 -1.59
N LYS A 270 -21.50 15.39 -2.33
CA LYS A 270 -22.98 15.39 -2.34
C LYS A 270 -23.60 14.27 -1.51
N GLY A 271 -22.83 13.26 -1.14
CA GLY A 271 -23.27 12.03 -0.50
C GLY A 271 -24.42 11.37 -1.25
N SER A 272 -25.41 10.91 -0.49
CA SER A 272 -26.60 10.24 -1.01
C SER A 272 -27.53 11.13 -1.86
N SER A 273 -27.23 12.42 -2.04
CA SER A 273 -27.99 13.27 -2.97
C SER A 273 -27.48 13.19 -4.42
N MET A 274 -26.31 12.58 -4.65
CA MET A 274 -25.76 12.44 -6.00
C MET A 274 -26.66 11.56 -6.89
N PRO A 275 -27.13 12.08 -8.05
CA PRO A 275 -27.95 11.32 -8.98
C PRO A 275 -27.10 10.25 -9.69
N VAL A 276 -27.65 9.03 -9.81
CA VAL A 276 -27.05 7.95 -10.59
C VAL A 276 -28.10 7.35 -11.51
N GLY A 277 -27.72 7.06 -12.75
CA GLY A 277 -28.61 6.47 -13.75
C GLY A 277 -29.05 5.04 -13.38
N LYS A 278 -30.19 4.61 -13.93
CA LYS A 278 -30.68 3.22 -13.74
C LYS A 278 -29.78 2.18 -14.41
N LYS A 279 -29.06 2.58 -15.47
CA LYS A 279 -28.09 1.78 -16.19
C LYS A 279 -26.77 2.53 -16.25
N VAL A 280 -25.68 1.88 -15.83
CA VAL A 280 -24.35 2.50 -15.79
C VAL A 280 -23.36 1.56 -16.48
N ILE A 281 -22.52 2.14 -17.33
CA ILE A 281 -21.38 1.46 -17.92
C ILE A 281 -20.13 2.07 -17.28
N VAL A 282 -19.30 1.23 -16.69
CA VAL A 282 -17.99 1.63 -16.17
C VAL A 282 -16.93 1.05 -17.11
N ILE A 283 -16.01 1.88 -17.58
CA ILE A 283 -14.93 1.48 -18.48
C ILE A 283 -13.61 1.55 -17.71
N GLY A 284 -12.95 0.41 -17.53
CA GLY A 284 -11.69 0.31 -16.81
C GLY A 284 -11.43 -1.07 -16.20
N ASP A 285 -10.19 -1.28 -15.80
CA ASP A 285 -9.65 -2.56 -15.33
C ASP A 285 -8.97 -2.49 -13.94
N GLY A 286 -9.01 -1.34 -13.27
CA GLY A 286 -8.35 -1.10 -11.97
C GLY A 286 -9.33 -0.82 -10.83
N ASP A 287 -8.80 -0.65 -9.62
CA ASP A 287 -9.60 -0.49 -8.38
C ASP A 287 -10.57 0.69 -8.46
N VAL A 288 -10.19 1.78 -9.12
CA VAL A 288 -11.06 2.95 -9.34
C VAL A 288 -12.33 2.59 -10.12
N ALA A 289 -12.23 1.67 -11.08
CA ALA A 289 -13.40 1.19 -11.82
C ALA A 289 -14.31 0.34 -10.91
N MET A 290 -13.73 -0.49 -10.05
CA MET A 290 -14.48 -1.31 -9.11
C MET A 290 -15.19 -0.46 -8.05
N ASP A 291 -14.54 0.60 -7.56
CA ASP A 291 -15.17 1.57 -6.65
C ASP A 291 -16.33 2.32 -7.30
N ALA A 292 -16.15 2.82 -8.53
CA ALA A 292 -17.21 3.51 -9.27
C ALA A 292 -18.41 2.58 -9.52
N LEU A 293 -18.15 1.31 -9.86
CA LEU A 293 -19.18 0.29 -10.06
C LEU A 293 -19.96 0.01 -8.78
N ARG A 294 -19.27 -0.24 -7.66
CA ARG A 294 -19.91 -0.49 -6.36
C ARG A 294 -20.68 0.73 -5.87
N LEU A 295 -20.15 1.92 -6.08
CA LEU A 295 -20.85 3.15 -5.76
C LEU A 295 -22.14 3.26 -6.56
N ALA A 296 -22.10 3.05 -7.87
CA ALA A 296 -23.29 3.09 -8.72
C ALA A 296 -24.38 2.13 -8.22
N LEU A 297 -24.02 0.89 -7.87
CA LEU A 297 -24.94 -0.11 -7.30
C LEU A 297 -25.53 0.37 -5.95
N ARG A 298 -24.70 0.89 -5.04
CA ARG A 298 -25.15 1.44 -3.75
C ARG A 298 -26.08 2.65 -3.90
N ARG A 299 -25.99 3.36 -5.03
CA ARG A 299 -26.88 4.48 -5.38
C ARG A 299 -28.18 4.05 -6.07
N GLY A 300 -28.46 2.75 -6.14
CA GLY A 300 -29.71 2.23 -6.68
C GLY A 300 -29.71 2.04 -8.20
N CYS A 301 -28.52 1.99 -8.82
CA CYS A 301 -28.41 1.53 -10.19
C CYS A 301 -28.95 0.09 -10.31
N GLN A 302 -29.76 -0.18 -11.34
CA GLN A 302 -30.41 -1.48 -11.53
C GLN A 302 -29.57 -2.42 -12.39
N ASP A 303 -28.69 -1.85 -13.21
CA ASP A 303 -27.91 -2.58 -14.20
C ASP A 303 -26.55 -1.87 -14.37
N VAL A 304 -25.48 -2.50 -13.88
CA VAL A 304 -24.12 -1.98 -14.03
C VAL A 304 -23.29 -2.96 -14.83
N THR A 305 -22.69 -2.47 -15.91
CA THR A 305 -21.78 -3.24 -16.77
C THR A 305 -20.36 -2.71 -16.64
N LEU A 306 -19.41 -3.59 -16.32
CA LEU A 306 -17.98 -3.29 -16.39
C LEU A 306 -17.45 -3.69 -17.78
N VAL A 307 -16.79 -2.75 -18.45
CA VAL A 307 -16.11 -2.99 -19.73
C VAL A 307 -14.61 -2.82 -19.52
N SER A 308 -13.88 -3.92 -19.69
CA SER A 308 -12.42 -3.96 -19.65
C SER A 308 -11.87 -4.09 -21.07
N GLY A 309 -10.70 -3.49 -21.32
CA GLY A 309 -9.95 -3.68 -22.56
C GLY A 309 -9.08 -4.94 -22.57
N VAL A 310 -9.02 -5.66 -21.44
CA VAL A 310 -8.23 -6.88 -21.22
C VAL A 310 -9.10 -7.98 -20.64
N SER A 311 -8.61 -9.23 -20.66
CA SER A 311 -9.30 -10.34 -20.02
C SER A 311 -9.29 -10.19 -18.50
N ARG A 312 -10.13 -10.95 -17.81
CA ARG A 312 -10.29 -10.84 -16.35
C ARG A 312 -8.98 -11.13 -15.62
N GLU A 313 -8.18 -12.04 -16.13
CA GLU A 313 -6.89 -12.46 -15.55
C GLU A 313 -5.82 -11.37 -15.66
N ASP A 314 -5.96 -10.48 -16.65
CA ASP A 314 -5.05 -9.38 -16.94
C ASP A 314 -5.49 -8.04 -16.35
N MET A 315 -6.65 -7.99 -15.68
CA MET A 315 -7.14 -6.78 -15.01
C MET A 315 -6.19 -6.36 -13.89
N LYS A 316 -6.06 -5.05 -13.69
CA LYS A 316 -5.13 -4.44 -12.72
C LYS A 316 -5.68 -4.38 -11.30
N CYS A 317 -6.99 -4.47 -11.12
CA CYS A 317 -7.58 -4.50 -9.78
C CYS A 317 -7.16 -5.75 -9.03
N SER A 318 -7.09 -5.67 -7.70
CA SER A 318 -6.73 -6.84 -6.92
C SER A 318 -7.78 -7.97 -7.09
N PRO A 319 -7.40 -9.25 -6.97
CA PRO A 319 -8.36 -10.35 -7.04
C PRO A 319 -9.48 -10.25 -5.99
N SER A 320 -9.19 -9.69 -4.82
CA SER A 320 -10.18 -9.46 -3.76
C SER A 320 -11.25 -8.44 -4.16
N GLU A 321 -10.95 -7.55 -5.10
CA GLU A 321 -11.90 -6.54 -5.59
C GLU A 321 -12.97 -7.13 -6.53
N PHE A 322 -12.91 -8.40 -6.92
CA PHE A 322 -13.99 -9.06 -7.69
C PHE A 322 -15.12 -9.63 -6.82
N HIS A 323 -14.92 -9.71 -5.51
CA HIS A 323 -15.87 -10.26 -4.56
C HIS A 323 -16.58 -9.13 -3.78
#